data_AF-A0A7W0TJ58-F1
#
_entry.id   AF-A0A7W0TJ58-F1
#
_cell.length_a   1.000
_cell.length_b   1.000
_cell.length_c   1.000
_cell.angle_alpha   90.00
_cell.angle_beta   90.00
_cell.angle_gamma   90.00
#
_symmetry.space_group_name_H-M   'P 1'
#
loop_
_entity.id
_entity.type
_entity.pdbx_description
1 polymer ?
#
loop_
_entity_poly.entity_id
_entity_poly.type
_entity_poly.pdbx_seq_one_letter_code
_entity_poly.pdbx_strand_id
1 'polypeptide(L)'
;MASGPDLFVVCKSCGSEVSPYITECPYCGTRLRKRAPKLDRAGGTPKEPRRARPRLAPLRRGEIPGIRPDRRPYATIALVLVSVVVTLLGRAGWDRIGDLVLFGPLEGDWWRPVTTLFVYGGTGYEVAALAAVAVFGILLERRHGWWAPLAAFLVGGALGMLLVAGVDELSVATGANGAALALVAAWAMRDVLG
;
A
#
# COMPACT_ATOMS: atom_id res chain seq x y z
N MET A 1 20.04 47.55 -43.61
CA MET A 1 19.56 48.73 -42.86
C MET A 1 18.75 48.22 -41.67
N ALA A 2 19.36 48.15 -40.48
CA ALA A 2 18.67 47.69 -39.28
C ALA A 2 17.82 48.84 -38.75
N SER A 3 16.49 48.69 -38.79
CA SER A 3 15.57 49.54 -38.05
C SER A 3 15.87 49.31 -36.56
N GLY A 4 16.57 50.26 -35.94
CA GLY A 4 16.71 50.29 -34.49
C GLY A 4 15.33 50.42 -33.85
N PRO A 5 15.09 49.84 -32.67
CA PRO A 5 13.81 49.99 -31.97
C PRO A 5 13.54 51.47 -31.72
N ASP A 6 12.36 51.96 -32.15
CA ASP A 6 11.94 53.34 -31.92
C ASP A 6 12.12 53.71 -30.45
N LEU A 7 12.97 54.71 -30.19
CA LEU A 7 13.40 55.12 -28.86
C LEU A 7 12.27 55.77 -28.02
N PHE A 8 11.09 55.98 -28.62
CA PHE A 8 9.98 56.71 -28.04
C PHE A 8 8.63 56.08 -28.41
N VAL A 9 7.69 56.13 -27.46
CA VAL A 9 6.29 55.75 -27.61
C VAL A 9 5.45 56.97 -27.29
N VAL A 10 4.57 57.34 -28.21
CA VAL A 10 3.64 58.46 -28.00
C VAL A 10 2.50 58.03 -27.09
N CYS A 11 2.26 58.77 -26.01
CA CYS A 11 1.15 58.51 -25.11
C CYS A 11 -0.18 58.83 -25.81
N LYS A 12 -1.10 57.85 -25.88
CA LYS A 12 -2.41 58.03 -26.52
C LYS A 12 -3.33 59.05 -25.81
N SER A 13 -3.05 59.38 -24.55
CA SER A 13 -3.91 60.28 -23.77
C SER A 13 -3.52 61.75 -23.89
N CYS A 14 -2.22 62.07 -23.89
CA CYS A 14 -1.73 63.45 -23.91
C CYS A 14 -0.82 63.78 -25.11
N GLY A 15 -0.53 62.82 -25.97
CA GLY A 15 0.28 63.02 -27.18
C GLY A 15 1.78 63.25 -26.92
N SER A 16 2.25 63.20 -25.68
CA SER A 16 3.67 63.36 -25.36
C SER A 16 4.49 62.12 -25.76
N GLU A 17 5.71 62.36 -26.23
CA GLU A 17 6.69 61.31 -26.49
C GLU A 17 7.32 60.87 -25.17
N VAL A 18 7.18 59.58 -24.85
CA VAL A 18 7.68 58.99 -23.60
C VAL A 18 8.53 57.76 -23.94
N SER A 19 9.55 57.47 -23.13
CA SER A 19 10.38 56.30 -23.39
C SER A 19 9.57 54.98 -23.24
N PRO A 20 9.83 53.96 -24.07
CA PRO A 20 9.13 52.68 -24.04
C PRO A 20 9.35 51.87 -22.74
N TYR A 21 10.31 52.30 -21.92
CA TYR A 21 10.73 51.60 -20.70
C TYR A 21 9.95 52.04 -19.46
N ILE A 22 9.10 53.07 -19.57
CA ILE A 22 8.28 53.57 -18.47
C ILE A 22 6.86 53.04 -18.64
N THR A 23 6.26 52.52 -17.56
CA THR A 23 4.91 51.92 -17.59
C THR A 23 3.78 52.93 -17.42
N GLU A 24 4.10 54.15 -16.96
CA GLU A 24 3.15 55.25 -16.73
C GLU A 24 3.66 56.54 -17.37
N CYS A 25 2.79 57.27 -18.06
CA CYS A 25 3.19 58.53 -18.68
C CYS A 25 3.49 59.58 -17.60
N PRO A 26 4.72 60.15 -17.51
CA PRO A 26 5.10 61.07 -16.44
C PRO A 26 4.30 62.39 -16.47
N TYR A 27 3.71 62.72 -17.62
CA TYR A 27 2.95 63.96 -17.80
C TYR A 27 1.46 63.86 -17.43
N CYS A 28 0.84 62.69 -17.57
CA CYS A 28 -0.61 62.55 -17.38
C CYS A 28 -1.01 61.37 -16.49
N GLY A 29 -0.04 60.63 -15.95
CA GLY A 29 -0.26 59.49 -15.05
C GLY A 29 -0.95 58.27 -15.70
N THR A 30 -1.26 58.33 -17.00
CA THR A 30 -1.97 57.24 -17.68
C THR A 30 -1.01 56.08 -17.97
N ARG A 31 -1.45 54.86 -17.65
CA ARG A 31 -0.68 53.64 -17.88
C ARG A 31 -0.50 53.36 -19.38
N LEU A 32 0.75 53.23 -19.83
CA LEU A 32 1.09 52.92 -21.22
C LEU A 32 0.82 51.43 -21.49
N ARG A 33 0.19 51.12 -22.64
CA ARG A 33 -0.28 49.76 -22.97
C ARG A 33 0.79 48.85 -23.60
N LYS A 34 2.00 49.34 -23.89
CA LYS A 34 3.09 48.49 -24.43
C LYS A 34 3.80 47.79 -23.26
N ARG A 35 3.78 46.46 -23.29
CA ARG A 35 4.60 45.61 -22.40
C ARG A 35 6.07 45.92 -22.68
N ALA A 36 6.86 46.20 -21.63
CA ALA A 36 8.29 46.49 -21.77
C ALA A 36 8.97 45.42 -22.65
N PRO A 37 9.75 45.82 -23.68
CA PRO A 37 10.50 44.88 -24.49
C PRO A 37 11.40 44.02 -23.60
N LYS A 38 11.45 42.71 -23.87
CA LYS A 38 12.39 41.83 -23.16
C LYS A 38 13.80 42.25 -23.56
N LEU A 39 14.60 42.65 -22.58
CA LEU A 39 16.04 42.80 -22.77
C LEU A 39 16.62 41.41 -22.96
N ASP A 40 17.11 41.09 -24.16
CA ASP A 40 17.93 39.91 -24.36
C ASP A 40 19.24 40.15 -23.59
N ARG A 41 19.41 39.46 -22.45
CA ARG A 41 20.67 39.47 -21.71
C ARG A 41 21.75 38.84 -22.57
N ALA A 42 22.49 39.67 -23.32
CA ALA A 42 23.71 39.25 -23.98
C ALA A 42 24.68 38.70 -22.93
N GLY A 43 24.85 37.37 -22.88
CA GLY A 43 25.87 36.70 -22.05
C GLY A 43 25.38 35.72 -20.98
N GLY A 44 24.08 35.48 -20.82
CA GLY A 44 23.59 34.45 -19.88
C GLY A 44 23.57 33.06 -20.53
N THR A 45 24.44 32.14 -20.11
CA THR A 45 24.35 30.72 -20.51
C THR A 45 22.96 30.17 -20.14
N PRO A 46 22.23 29.51 -21.06
CA PRO A 46 20.92 28.95 -20.76
C PRO A 46 21.04 27.94 -19.62
N LYS A 47 20.33 28.19 -18.52
CA LYS A 47 20.28 27.27 -17.38
C LYS A 47 19.52 26.03 -17.82
N GLU A 48 20.21 24.88 -17.83
CA GLU A 48 19.61 23.60 -18.24
C GLU A 48 18.30 23.35 -17.47
N PRO A 49 17.22 22.96 -18.14
CA PRO A 49 15.97 22.64 -17.48
C PRO A 49 16.21 21.47 -16.51
N ARG A 50 15.84 21.68 -15.25
CA ARG A 50 15.95 20.69 -14.17
C ARG A 50 15.24 19.42 -14.64
N ARG A 51 15.99 18.32 -14.85
CA ARG A 51 15.43 17.02 -15.29
C ARG A 51 14.24 16.66 -14.40
N ALA A 52 13.07 16.54 -15.03
CA ALA A 52 11.87 16.12 -14.35
C ALA A 52 12.11 14.71 -13.77
N ARG A 53 11.85 14.53 -12.47
CA ARG A 53 11.94 13.21 -11.84
C ARG A 53 10.98 12.26 -12.57
N PRO A 54 11.41 11.05 -12.96
CA PRO A 54 10.51 10.08 -13.56
C PRO A 54 9.39 9.79 -12.56
N ARG A 55 8.16 10.10 -12.95
CA ARG A 55 6.97 9.66 -12.20
C ARG A 55 6.69 8.25 -12.65
N LEU A 56 6.68 7.31 -11.71
CA LEU A 56 6.17 5.96 -11.98
C LEU A 56 4.72 6.10 -12.46
N ALA A 57 4.41 5.48 -13.59
CA ALA A 57 3.04 5.40 -14.06
C ALA A 57 2.18 4.63 -13.03
N PRO A 58 0.88 4.95 -12.91
CA PRO A 58 -0.01 4.16 -12.06
C PRO A 58 0.03 2.69 -12.52
N LEU A 59 0.30 1.78 -11.59
CA LEU A 59 0.35 0.34 -11.84
C LEU A 59 -1.02 -0.14 -12.37
N ARG A 60 -1.05 -0.75 -13.56
CA ARG A 60 -2.29 -1.35 -14.06
C ARG A 60 -2.53 -2.69 -13.39
N ARG A 61 -3.80 -3.12 -13.36
CA ARG A 61 -4.22 -4.39 -12.78
C ARG A 61 -3.53 -5.54 -13.53
N GLY A 62 -2.71 -6.32 -12.83
CA GLY A 62 -1.94 -7.44 -13.41
C GLY A 62 -0.50 -7.10 -13.80
N GLU A 63 -0.06 -5.85 -13.70
CA GLU A 63 1.33 -5.44 -14.01
C GLU A 63 2.28 -5.51 -12.80
N ILE A 64 1.82 -6.00 -11.64
CA ILE A 64 2.67 -6.11 -10.45
C ILE A 64 3.73 -7.20 -10.70
N PRO A 65 5.03 -6.86 -10.78
CA PRO A 65 6.06 -7.84 -11.09
C PRO A 65 6.08 -8.98 -10.06
N GLY A 66 6.00 -10.22 -10.55
CA GLY A 66 6.04 -11.44 -9.72
C GLY A 66 4.70 -11.96 -9.22
N ILE A 67 3.58 -11.25 -9.41
CA ILE A 67 2.24 -11.76 -9.08
C ILE A 67 1.59 -12.30 -10.35
N ARG A 68 1.23 -13.59 -10.37
CA ARG A 68 0.50 -14.19 -11.50
C ARG A 68 -1.01 -14.04 -11.29
N PRO A 69 -1.69 -13.10 -11.97
CA PRO A 69 -3.13 -12.84 -11.74
C PRO A 69 -4.01 -14.04 -12.14
N ASP A 70 -3.55 -14.85 -13.11
CA ASP A 70 -4.29 -16.00 -13.63
C ASP A 70 -4.37 -17.18 -12.67
N ARG A 71 -3.50 -17.21 -11.64
CA ARG A 71 -3.51 -18.27 -10.64
C ARG A 71 -4.65 -18.05 -9.65
N ARG A 72 -5.57 -19.02 -9.60
CA ARG A 72 -6.68 -19.07 -8.64
C ARG A 72 -6.16 -19.48 -7.25
N PRO A 73 -6.44 -18.70 -6.18
CA PRO A 73 -5.85 -18.91 -4.86
C PRO A 73 -6.64 -19.96 -4.05
N TYR A 74 -6.62 -21.22 -4.49
CA TYR A 74 -7.41 -22.29 -3.88
C TYR A 74 -6.99 -22.60 -2.45
N ALA A 75 -5.69 -22.53 -2.14
CA ALA A 75 -5.22 -22.84 -0.79
C ALA A 75 -5.69 -21.78 0.22
N THR A 76 -5.58 -20.50 -0.15
CA THR A 76 -6.06 -19.41 0.70
C THR A 76 -7.58 -19.45 0.87
N ILE A 77 -8.32 -19.74 -0.21
CA ILE A 77 -9.77 -19.91 -0.14
C ILE A 77 -10.13 -21.06 0.81
N ALA A 78 -9.42 -22.19 0.74
CA ALA A 78 -9.65 -23.32 1.63
C ALA A 78 -9.39 -22.94 3.10
N LEU A 79 -8.30 -22.26 3.42
CA LEU A 79 -8.01 -21.80 4.79
C LEU A 79 -9.15 -20.94 5.36
N VAL A 80 -9.60 -19.95 4.58
CA VAL A 80 -10.69 -19.06 4.99
C VAL A 80 -12.02 -19.83 5.13
N LEU A 81 -12.35 -20.69 4.15
CA LEU A 81 -13.58 -21.46 4.19
C LEU A 81 -13.61 -22.43 5.38
N VAL A 82 -12.51 -23.12 5.67
CA VAL A 82 -12.43 -24.03 6.82
C VAL A 82 -12.67 -23.26 8.11
N SER A 83 -12.03 -22.10 8.31
CA SER A 83 -12.27 -21.24 9.48
C SER A 83 -13.75 -20.85 9.61
N VAL A 84 -14.36 -20.36 8.53
CA VAL A 84 -15.77 -19.95 8.55
C VAL A 84 -16.69 -21.14 8.84
N VAL A 85 -16.44 -22.30 8.24
CA VAL A 85 -17.22 -23.52 8.49
C VAL A 85 -17.10 -23.93 9.95
N VAL A 86 -15.90 -23.95 10.52
CA VAL A 86 -15.68 -24.29 11.94
C VAL A 86 -16.46 -23.34 12.86
N THR A 87 -16.42 -22.03 12.59
CA THR A 87 -17.20 -21.04 13.34
C THR A 87 -18.70 -21.30 13.21
N LEU A 88 -19.21 -21.59 12.00
CA LEU A 88 -20.62 -21.90 11.78
C LEU A 88 -21.05 -23.17 12.52
N LEU A 89 -20.23 -24.22 12.52
CA LEU A 89 -20.49 -25.45 13.28
C LEU A 89 -20.54 -25.19 14.79
N GLY A 90 -19.63 -24.35 15.30
CA GLY A 90 -19.66 -23.93 16.71
C GLY A 90 -20.92 -23.14 17.06
N ARG A 91 -21.34 -22.22 16.17
CA ARG A 91 -22.59 -21.44 16.33
C ARG A 91 -23.85 -22.32 16.24
N ALA A 92 -23.79 -23.41 15.49
CA ALA A 92 -24.87 -24.39 15.39
C ALA A 92 -25.01 -25.31 16.62
N GLY A 93 -24.14 -25.16 17.63
CA GLY A 93 -24.18 -25.95 18.86
C GLY A 93 -23.44 -27.27 18.76
N TRP A 94 -22.41 -27.37 17.91
CA TRP A 94 -21.57 -28.57 17.90
C TRP A 94 -20.60 -28.55 19.08
N ASP A 95 -20.88 -29.37 20.09
CA ASP A 95 -20.14 -29.42 21.36
C ASP A 95 -18.64 -29.76 21.24
N ARG A 96 -18.22 -30.44 20.16
CA ARG A 96 -16.82 -30.83 19.92
C ARG A 96 -15.90 -29.68 19.47
N ILE A 97 -16.43 -28.49 19.22
CA ILE A 97 -15.58 -27.34 18.88
C ILE A 97 -14.71 -26.91 20.07
N GLY A 98 -15.18 -27.15 21.31
CA GLY A 98 -14.38 -26.89 22.51
C GLY A 98 -13.09 -27.71 22.55
N ASP A 99 -13.10 -28.94 22.02
CA ASP A 99 -11.93 -29.83 22.00
C ASP A 99 -10.80 -29.33 21.07
N LEU A 100 -11.14 -28.44 20.14
CA LEU A 100 -10.18 -27.85 19.19
C LEU A 100 -9.41 -26.67 19.79
N VAL A 101 -9.91 -26.09 20.90
CA VAL A 101 -9.32 -24.93 21.56
C VAL A 101 -8.12 -25.37 22.41
N LEU A 102 -7.08 -24.55 22.36
CA LEU A 102 -5.93 -24.70 23.24
C LEU A 102 -6.28 -24.11 24.62
N PHE A 103 -6.39 -24.99 25.61
CA PHE A 103 -6.61 -24.66 27.02
C PHE A 103 -5.45 -25.21 27.84
N GLY A 104 -4.67 -24.34 28.48
CA GLY A 104 -3.60 -24.74 29.41
C GLY A 104 -2.40 -25.43 28.73
N PRO A 105 -1.58 -26.17 29.51
CA PRO A 105 -0.36 -26.82 29.03
C PRO A 105 -0.62 -27.88 27.95
N LEU A 106 0.36 -28.11 27.07
CA LEU A 106 0.32 -29.18 26.06
C LEU A 106 0.52 -30.56 26.72
N GLU A 107 -0.52 -31.09 27.36
CA GLU A 107 -0.52 -32.42 27.99
C GLU A 107 -0.63 -33.57 26.96
N GLY A 108 0.11 -33.50 25.85
CA GLY A 108 0.14 -34.52 24.79
C GLY A 108 -0.72 -34.24 23.55
N ASP A 109 -1.52 -33.18 23.57
CA ASP A 109 -2.42 -32.81 22.47
C ASP A 109 -1.72 -31.95 21.41
N TRP A 110 -0.71 -32.52 20.73
CA TRP A 110 0.14 -31.84 19.76
C TRP A 110 -0.58 -31.31 18.51
N TRP A 111 -1.83 -31.74 18.27
CA TRP A 111 -2.66 -31.21 17.19
C TRP A 111 -3.32 -29.87 17.54
N ARG A 112 -3.50 -29.54 18.83
CA ARG A 112 -4.19 -28.32 19.26
C ARG A 112 -3.57 -27.02 18.78
N PRO A 113 -2.24 -26.85 18.73
CA PRO A 113 -1.61 -25.66 18.12
C PRO A 113 -2.02 -25.40 16.67
N VAL A 114 -2.38 -26.45 15.94
CA VAL A 114 -2.81 -26.35 14.54
C VAL A 114 -4.33 -26.18 14.44
N THR A 115 -5.11 -26.97 15.18
CA THR A 115 -6.58 -26.89 15.10
C THR A 115 -7.13 -25.58 15.65
N THR A 116 -6.50 -25.03 16.69
CA THR A 116 -6.94 -23.77 17.33
C THR A 116 -6.85 -22.56 16.38
N LEU A 117 -6.03 -22.65 15.31
CA LEU A 117 -5.93 -21.61 14.29
C LEU A 117 -7.26 -21.34 13.59
N PHE A 118 -8.17 -22.33 13.56
CA PHE A 118 -9.46 -22.25 12.89
C PHE A 118 -10.62 -21.89 13.84
N VAL A 119 -10.35 -21.75 15.14
CA VAL A 119 -11.38 -21.46 16.14
C VAL A 119 -11.30 -19.99 16.56
N TYR A 120 -12.41 -19.27 16.57
CA TYR A 120 -12.43 -17.84 16.91
C TYR A 120 -13.39 -17.55 18.04
N GLY A 121 -12.91 -16.87 19.09
CA GLY A 121 -13.72 -16.47 20.23
C GLY A 121 -14.71 -15.32 19.95
N GLY A 122 -14.58 -14.60 18.82
CA GLY A 122 -15.46 -13.49 18.50
C GLY A 122 -15.49 -13.14 17.01
N THR A 123 -16.66 -12.75 16.51
CA THR A 123 -16.89 -12.49 15.07
C THR A 123 -16.06 -11.32 14.55
N GLY A 124 -15.88 -10.25 15.34
CA GLY A 124 -15.07 -9.11 14.93
C GLY A 124 -13.58 -9.47 14.78
N TYR A 125 -13.07 -10.29 15.72
CA TYR A 125 -11.72 -10.83 15.66
C TYR A 125 -11.54 -11.76 14.44
N GLU A 126 -12.48 -12.68 14.22
CA GLU A 126 -12.49 -13.57 13.07
C GLU A 126 -12.41 -12.82 11.74
N VAL A 127 -13.26 -11.80 11.55
CA VAL A 127 -13.24 -10.99 10.33
C VAL A 127 -11.90 -10.30 10.13
N ALA A 128 -11.31 -9.71 11.18
CA ALA A 128 -10.02 -9.03 11.08
C ALA A 128 -8.89 -10.01 10.72
N ALA A 129 -8.82 -11.16 11.40
CA ALA A 129 -7.80 -12.17 11.16
C ALA A 129 -7.95 -12.79 9.76
N LEU A 130 -9.17 -13.19 9.37
CA LEU A 130 -9.43 -13.79 8.07
C LEU A 130 -9.25 -12.79 6.91
N ALA A 131 -9.54 -11.50 7.12
CA ALA A 131 -9.24 -10.49 6.12
C ALA A 131 -7.74 -10.39 5.84
N ALA A 132 -6.90 -10.41 6.88
CA ALA A 132 -5.45 -10.44 6.72
C ALA A 132 -4.99 -11.73 6.03
N VAL A 133 -5.48 -12.90 6.46
CA VAL A 133 -5.18 -14.19 5.83
C VAL A 133 -5.58 -14.21 4.35
N ALA A 134 -6.77 -13.69 4.02
CA ALA A 134 -7.25 -13.62 2.65
C ALA A 134 -6.38 -12.71 1.79
N VAL A 135 -6.09 -11.48 2.25
CA VAL A 135 -5.30 -10.52 1.48
C VAL A 135 -3.87 -11.02 1.26
N PHE A 136 -3.15 -11.35 2.33
CA PHE A 136 -1.75 -11.72 2.23
C PHE A 136 -1.57 -13.16 1.71
N GLY A 137 -2.47 -14.08 2.04
CA GLY A 137 -2.48 -15.43 1.49
C GLY A 137 -2.67 -15.43 -0.03
N ILE A 138 -3.65 -14.69 -0.57
CA ILE A 138 -3.87 -14.60 -2.02
C ILE A 138 -2.66 -14.01 -2.72
N LEU A 139 -2.08 -12.95 -2.17
CA LEU A 139 -0.88 -12.30 -2.73
C LEU A 139 0.30 -13.27 -2.75
N LEU A 140 0.53 -13.99 -1.64
CA LEU A 140 1.62 -14.94 -1.51
C LEU A 140 1.43 -16.17 -2.40
N GLU A 141 0.20 -16.67 -2.52
CA GLU A 141 -0.17 -17.81 -3.37
C GLU A 141 0.04 -17.51 -4.86
N ARG A 142 -0.37 -16.32 -5.28
CA ARG A 142 -0.16 -15.86 -6.66
C ARG A 142 1.31 -15.63 -7.00
N ARG A 143 2.13 -15.41 -5.98
CA ARG A 143 3.58 -15.16 -6.14
C ARG A 143 4.40 -16.44 -6.14
N HIS A 144 4.24 -17.29 -5.14
CA HIS A 144 5.09 -18.49 -4.94
C HIS A 144 4.35 -19.82 -5.14
N GLY A 145 3.02 -19.80 -5.27
CA GLY A 145 2.17 -20.98 -5.40
C GLY A 145 1.47 -21.37 -4.10
N TRP A 146 0.69 -22.46 -4.16
CA TRP A 146 -0.22 -22.91 -3.09
C TRP A 146 0.48 -23.30 -1.79
N TRP A 147 1.73 -23.76 -1.86
CA TRP A 147 2.49 -24.23 -0.69
C TRP A 147 2.89 -23.08 0.24
N ALA A 148 3.20 -21.89 -0.32
CA ALA A 148 3.72 -20.76 0.44
C ALA A 148 2.74 -20.21 1.50
N PRO A 149 1.47 -19.89 1.17
CA PRO A 149 0.51 -19.48 2.18
C PRO A 149 0.22 -20.58 3.20
N LEU A 150 0.19 -21.86 2.80
CA LEU A 150 -0.03 -22.98 3.73
C LEU A 150 1.11 -23.12 4.72
N ALA A 151 2.36 -23.10 4.24
CA ALA A 151 3.54 -23.21 5.09
C ALA A 151 3.60 -22.04 6.08
N ALA A 152 3.43 -20.80 5.60
CA ALA A 152 3.44 -19.63 6.46
C ALA A 152 2.30 -19.65 7.49
N PHE A 153 1.09 -20.04 7.08
CA PHE A 153 -0.07 -20.12 7.97
C PHE A 153 0.10 -21.20 9.03
N LEU A 154 0.45 -22.43 8.63
CA LEU A 154 0.52 -23.58 9.54
C LEU A 154 1.75 -23.49 10.45
N VAL A 155 2.94 -23.22 9.91
CA VAL A 155 4.17 -23.14 10.71
C VAL A 155 4.16 -21.89 11.57
N GLY A 156 3.87 -20.72 10.99
CA GLY A 156 3.84 -19.47 11.74
C GLY A 156 2.72 -19.43 12.78
N GLY A 157 1.54 -19.97 12.45
CA GLY A 157 0.43 -20.12 13.38
C GLY A 157 0.77 -21.08 14.52
N ALA A 158 1.20 -22.30 14.21
CA ALA A 158 1.51 -23.31 15.22
C ALA A 158 2.65 -22.87 16.15
N LEU A 159 3.72 -22.27 15.61
CA LEU A 159 4.81 -21.72 16.43
C LEU A 159 4.34 -20.58 17.32
N GLY A 160 3.45 -19.71 16.83
CA GLY A 160 2.83 -18.67 17.65
C GLY A 160 2.03 -19.26 18.81
N MET A 161 1.27 -20.33 18.57
CA MET A 161 0.49 -21.01 19.61
C MET A 161 1.38 -21.73 20.63
N LEU A 162 2.44 -22.39 20.17
CA LEU A 162 3.44 -23.02 21.05
C LEU A 162 4.16 -21.98 21.91
N LEU A 163 4.46 -20.81 21.36
CA LEU A 163 5.07 -19.71 22.12
C LEU A 163 4.13 -19.21 23.22
N VAL A 164 2.83 -19.06 22.94
CA VAL A 164 1.85 -18.67 23.97
C VAL A 164 1.77 -19.73 25.07
N ALA A 165 1.66 -21.00 24.71
CA ALA A 165 1.60 -22.10 25.67
C ALA A 165 2.87 -22.25 26.52
N GLY A 166 4.03 -21.86 25.99
CA GLY A 166 5.30 -21.87 26.73
C GLY A 166 5.51 -20.65 27.63
N VAL A 167 4.75 -19.56 27.44
CA VAL A 167 4.87 -18.32 28.20
C VAL A 167 3.81 -18.20 29.29
N ASP A 168 2.60 -18.74 29.06
CA ASP A 168 1.47 -18.63 29.97
C ASP A 168 0.80 -19.98 30.23
N GLU A 169 0.85 -20.42 31.50
CA GLU A 169 0.34 -21.71 31.98
C GLU A 169 -1.20 -21.79 32.01
N LEU A 170 -1.90 -20.64 32.07
CA LEU A 170 -3.37 -20.54 32.03
C LEU A 170 -3.88 -20.05 30.67
N SER A 171 -3.06 -20.18 29.62
CA SER A 171 -3.38 -19.63 28.31
C SER A 171 -4.64 -20.23 27.70
N VAL A 172 -5.53 -19.34 27.26
CA VAL A 172 -6.65 -19.63 26.35
C VAL A 172 -6.33 -18.95 25.04
N ALA A 173 -5.76 -19.70 24.11
CA ALA A 173 -5.29 -19.17 22.83
C ALA A 173 -6.17 -19.66 21.69
N THR A 174 -6.78 -18.74 20.94
CA THR A 174 -7.67 -19.05 19.81
C THR A 174 -7.39 -18.18 18.58
N GLY A 175 -7.58 -18.78 17.41
CA GLY A 175 -7.66 -18.11 16.12
C GLY A 175 -6.33 -17.86 15.43
N ALA A 176 -6.41 -17.40 14.19
CA ALA A 176 -5.27 -17.33 13.28
C ALA A 176 -4.39 -16.07 13.41
N ASN A 177 -4.35 -15.36 14.54
CA ASN A 177 -3.55 -14.13 14.66
C ASN A 177 -2.06 -14.32 14.33
N GLY A 178 -1.43 -15.32 14.93
CA GLY A 178 -0.02 -15.65 14.65
C GLY A 178 0.21 -16.02 13.19
N ALA A 179 -0.72 -16.78 12.60
CA ALA A 179 -0.68 -17.16 11.20
C ALA A 179 -0.85 -15.95 10.26
N ALA A 180 -1.75 -15.02 10.59
CA ALA A 180 -1.96 -13.79 9.84
C ALA A 180 -0.69 -12.91 9.85
N LEU A 181 -0.06 -12.76 11.01
CA LEU A 181 1.22 -12.04 11.14
C LEU A 181 2.34 -12.73 10.35
N ALA A 182 2.39 -14.06 10.36
CA ALA A 182 3.35 -14.82 9.57
C ALA A 182 3.16 -14.60 8.05
N LEU A 183 1.91 -14.53 7.57
CA LEU A 183 1.61 -14.21 6.17
C LEU A 183 2.02 -12.77 5.81
N VAL A 184 1.77 -11.81 6.70
CA VAL A 184 2.23 -10.41 6.54
C VAL A 184 3.75 -10.36 6.43
N ALA A 185 4.45 -11.03 7.35
CA ALA A 185 5.92 -11.08 7.38
C ALA A 185 6.48 -11.76 6.12
N ALA A 186 5.94 -12.91 5.73
CA ALA A 186 6.34 -13.65 4.54
C ALA A 186 6.11 -12.83 3.25
N TRP A 187 5.04 -12.04 3.19
CA TRP A 187 4.79 -11.13 2.08
C TRP A 187 5.76 -9.94 2.05
N ALA A 188 6.03 -9.35 3.22
CA ALA A 188 6.91 -8.18 3.36
C ALA A 188 8.38 -8.51 3.03
N MET A 189 8.85 -9.72 3.39
CA MET A 189 10.20 -10.18 3.07
C MET A 189 10.28 -10.62 1.60
N ARG A 190 10.42 -9.64 0.70
CA ARG A 190 10.45 -9.84 -0.74
C ARG A 190 11.64 -10.69 -1.22
N ASP A 191 12.77 -10.66 -0.50
CA ASP A 191 14.07 -11.08 -1.04
C ASP A 191 14.62 -12.40 -0.44
N VAL A 192 13.87 -13.08 0.44
CA VAL A 192 14.34 -14.32 1.11
C VAL A 192 13.94 -15.59 0.34
N LEU A 193 13.01 -15.48 -0.62
CA LEU A 193 12.45 -16.59 -1.39
C LEU A 193 12.70 -16.45 -2.91
N GLY A 194 13.61 -15.56 -3.31
CA GLY A 194 13.96 -15.28 -4.70
C GLY A 194 15.03 -16.21 -5.23
#